data_AF-A0AAJ2BEZ8-F1
#
_entry.id   AF-A0AAJ2BEZ8-F1
#
_cell.length_a   1.000
_cell.length_b   1.000
_cell.length_c   1.000
_cell.angle_alpha   90.00
_cell.angle_beta   90.00
_cell.angle_gamma   90.00
#
_symmetry.space_group_name_H-M   'P 1'
#
loop_
_entity.id
_entity.type
_entity.pdbx_description
1 polymer ?
#
loop_
_entity_poly.entity_id
_entity_poly.type
_entity_poly.pdbx_seq_one_letter_code
_entity_poly.pdbx_strand_id
1 'polypeptide(L)'
;METALSEDRKHELGKLAQRNIEGMAFPASQWEANTLAEVLALARVVVSRPSAEELLAIGMMPYNCHVNCDAQQANDTSGESRHITGWIIYGSDLILHSVVQIGRQWLCMTPQIVPVSPQFEFIPDPMIEWRENDDGNGKTPYRLGVASPSVLRRYPEDHIRALDRFRELVGGGLSAFEAREILAVTLGAELKAKGIL
;
A
#
# COMPACT_ATOMS: atom_id res chain seq x y z
N MET A 1 -18.87 1.80 -24.28
CA MET A 1 -18.88 3.27 -24.24
C MET A 1 -18.12 3.65 -22.99
N GLU A 2 -16.84 3.99 -23.12
CA GLU A 2 -16.03 4.43 -21.99
C GLU A 2 -16.47 5.86 -21.64
N THR A 3 -17.17 6.01 -20.52
CA THR A 3 -17.55 7.34 -20.02
C THR A 3 -16.28 8.09 -19.65
N ALA A 4 -16.05 9.25 -20.28
CA ALA A 4 -14.96 10.13 -19.91
C ALA A 4 -15.04 10.45 -18.40
N LEU A 5 -13.92 10.32 -17.69
CA LEU A 5 -13.84 10.65 -16.27
C LEU A 5 -14.17 12.13 -16.05
N SER A 6 -14.97 12.43 -15.01
CA SER A 6 -15.24 13.82 -14.61
C SER A 6 -13.96 14.51 -14.13
N GLU A 7 -13.93 15.85 -14.20
CA GLU A 7 -12.78 16.63 -13.74
C GLU A 7 -12.50 16.46 -12.25
N ASP A 8 -13.56 16.38 -11.42
CA ASP A 8 -13.40 16.08 -9.99
C ASP A 8 -12.75 14.71 -9.78
N ARG A 9 -13.15 13.71 -10.57
CA ARG A 9 -12.58 12.36 -10.47
C ARG A 9 -11.12 12.34 -10.90
N LYS A 10 -10.77 13.06 -11.97
CA LYS A 10 -9.37 13.23 -12.40
C LYS A 10 -8.55 13.91 -11.31
N HIS A 11 -9.09 14.95 -10.69
CA HIS A 11 -8.42 15.66 -9.60
C HIS A 11 -8.16 14.76 -8.39
N GLU A 12 -9.13 13.96 -7.97
CA GLU A 12 -8.96 12.97 -6.89
C GLU A 12 -7.88 11.93 -7.22
N LEU A 13 -7.94 11.36 -8.43
CA LEU A 13 -6.96 10.38 -8.88
C LEU A 13 -5.57 11.00 -9.02
N GLY A 14 -5.48 12.26 -9.45
CA GLY A 14 -4.23 13.02 -9.50
C GLY A 14 -3.61 13.21 -8.12
N LYS A 15 -4.40 13.59 -7.10
CA LYS A 15 -3.91 13.68 -5.71
C LYS A 15 -3.41 12.34 -5.19
N LEU A 16 -4.15 11.26 -5.48
CA LEU A 16 -3.74 9.92 -5.07
C LEU A 16 -2.42 9.51 -5.74
N ALA A 17 -2.30 9.74 -7.05
CA ALA A 17 -1.08 9.46 -7.79
C ALA A 17 0.11 10.25 -7.24
N GLN A 18 -0.06 11.55 -6.99
CA GLN A 18 0.99 12.40 -6.42
C GLN A 18 1.46 11.85 -5.07
N ARG A 19 0.54 11.57 -4.14
CA ARG A 19 0.90 11.02 -2.82
C ARG A 19 1.67 9.69 -2.92
N ASN A 20 1.26 8.81 -3.85
CA ASN A 20 1.92 7.53 -4.03
C ASN A 20 3.33 7.71 -4.59
N ILE A 21 3.49 8.52 -5.65
CA ILE A 21 4.81 8.76 -6.27
C ILE A 21 5.76 9.41 -5.26
N GLU A 22 5.30 10.43 -4.53
CA GLU A 22 6.10 11.10 -3.50
C GLU A 22 6.45 10.15 -2.34
N GLY A 23 5.49 9.35 -1.88
CA GLY A 23 5.68 8.40 -0.78
C GLY A 23 6.63 7.24 -1.09
N MET A 24 6.86 6.93 -2.37
CA MET A 24 7.75 5.84 -2.79
C MET A 24 9.16 6.32 -3.19
N ALA A 25 9.46 7.61 -3.16
CA ALA A 25 10.72 8.15 -3.68
C ALA A 25 11.64 8.70 -2.58
N PHE A 26 11.76 7.96 -1.47
CA PHE A 26 12.74 8.24 -0.42
C PHE A 26 14.14 7.70 -0.79
N PRO A 27 15.22 8.21 -0.16
CA PRO A 27 16.58 7.73 -0.44
C PRO A 27 16.72 6.22 -0.22
N ALA A 28 17.40 5.53 -1.14
CA ALA A 28 17.72 4.12 -0.97
C ALA A 28 18.58 3.91 0.27
N SER A 29 18.38 2.79 0.97
CA SER A 29 19.19 2.43 2.13
C SER A 29 19.56 0.95 2.13
N GLN A 30 20.70 0.63 2.75
CA GLN A 30 21.11 -0.76 2.93
C GLN A 30 20.11 -1.52 3.80
N TRP A 31 19.48 -0.84 4.76
CA TRP A 31 18.44 -1.44 5.60
C TRP A 31 17.21 -1.87 4.79
N GLU A 32 16.75 -1.04 3.84
CA GLU A 32 15.63 -1.38 2.95
C GLU A 32 15.96 -2.63 2.11
N ALA A 33 17.16 -2.67 1.51
CA ALA A 33 17.59 -3.79 0.68
C ALA A 33 17.69 -5.11 1.47
N ASN A 34 18.27 -5.07 2.66
CA ASN A 34 18.38 -6.25 3.53
C ASN A 34 16.98 -6.72 3.99
N THR A 35 16.14 -5.77 4.42
CA THR A 35 14.78 -6.07 4.88
C THR A 35 13.95 -6.67 3.76
N LEU A 36 14.04 -6.13 2.53
CA LEU A 36 13.36 -6.70 1.37
C LEU A 36 13.75 -8.17 1.14
N ALA A 37 15.06 -8.47 1.18
CA ALA A 37 15.54 -9.84 0.98
C ALA A 37 15.07 -10.79 2.10
N GLU A 38 15.11 -10.34 3.35
CA GLU A 38 14.61 -11.11 4.50
C GLU A 38 13.11 -11.40 4.38
N VAL A 39 12.31 -10.37 4.07
CA VAL A 39 10.85 -10.50 3.96
C VAL A 39 10.47 -11.41 2.79
N LEU A 40 11.14 -11.31 1.65
CA LEU A 40 10.86 -12.17 0.50
C LEU A 40 11.15 -13.66 0.76
N ALA A 41 11.96 -13.98 1.78
CA ALA A 41 12.23 -15.35 2.22
C ALA A 41 11.19 -15.92 3.20
N LEU A 42 10.29 -15.08 3.74
CA LEU A 42 9.22 -15.50 4.64
C LEU A 42 8.09 -16.23 3.88
N ALA A 43 7.27 -16.97 4.64
CA ALA A 43 6.14 -17.70 4.10
C ALA A 43 5.06 -16.74 3.56
N ARG A 44 4.44 -17.14 2.46
CA ARG A 44 3.31 -16.41 1.84
C ARG A 44 1.99 -17.05 2.21
N VAL A 45 0.96 -16.22 2.31
CA VAL A 45 -0.43 -16.62 2.45
C VAL A 45 -1.28 -15.91 1.39
N VAL A 46 -2.43 -16.49 1.08
CA VAL A 46 -3.41 -15.87 0.19
C VAL A 46 -4.49 -15.20 1.05
N VAL A 47 -4.70 -13.92 0.80
CA VAL A 47 -5.69 -13.08 1.49
C VAL A 47 -6.87 -12.85 0.58
N SER A 48 -8.08 -13.00 1.12
CA SER A 48 -9.33 -12.67 0.43
C SER A 48 -9.81 -11.26 0.80
N ARG A 49 -10.40 -10.57 -0.18
CA ARG A 49 -11.09 -9.29 0.02
C ARG A 49 -12.60 -9.54 0.03
N PRO A 50 -13.29 -9.31 1.15
CA PRO A 50 -14.74 -9.12 1.14
C PRO A 50 -15.13 -7.98 0.20
N SER A 51 -16.40 -7.89 -0.18
CA SER A 51 -16.82 -6.83 -1.09
C SER A 51 -16.67 -5.46 -0.42
N ALA A 52 -16.38 -4.43 -1.23
CA ALA A 52 -16.26 -3.07 -0.70
C ALA A 52 -17.58 -2.60 -0.07
N GLU A 53 -18.73 -3.00 -0.64
CA GLU A 53 -20.06 -2.69 -0.10
C GLU A 53 -20.27 -3.26 1.30
N GLU A 54 -19.95 -4.54 1.52
CA GLU A 54 -20.06 -5.18 2.84
C GLU A 54 -19.14 -4.50 3.87
N LEU A 55 -17.89 -4.23 3.49
CA LEU A 55 -16.92 -3.57 4.39
C LEU A 55 -17.35 -2.15 4.77
N LEU A 56 -17.89 -1.39 3.82
CA LEU A 56 -18.43 -0.05 4.08
C LEU A 56 -19.66 -0.11 4.98
N ALA A 57 -20.56 -1.08 4.77
CA ALA A 57 -21.76 -1.25 5.57
C ALA A 57 -21.47 -1.52 7.05
N ILE A 58 -20.34 -2.16 7.35
CA ILE A 58 -19.88 -2.40 8.74
C ILE A 58 -18.91 -1.31 9.24
N GLY A 59 -18.79 -0.19 8.52
CA GLY A 59 -18.06 1.00 8.98
C GLY A 59 -16.55 0.97 8.73
N MET A 60 -16.03 0.06 7.90
CA MET A 60 -14.60 0.04 7.56
C MET A 60 -14.23 1.22 6.65
N MET A 61 -13.06 1.82 6.90
CA MET A 61 -12.62 3.02 6.19
C MET A 61 -11.80 2.67 4.94
N PRO A 62 -12.09 3.28 3.78
CA PRO A 62 -11.28 3.06 2.59
C PRO A 62 -9.80 3.39 2.79
N TYR A 63 -8.93 2.54 2.24
CA TYR A 63 -7.47 2.69 2.26
C TYR A 63 -6.83 2.80 3.66
N ASN A 64 -7.53 2.39 4.72
CA ASN A 64 -7.07 2.51 6.12
C ASN A 64 -6.88 1.14 6.79
N CYS A 65 -6.03 0.30 6.19
CA CYS A 65 -5.95 -1.13 6.54
C CYS A 65 -5.57 -1.42 7.99
N HIS A 66 -4.64 -0.66 8.55
CA HIS A 66 -4.20 -0.85 9.95
C HIS A 66 -5.32 -0.51 10.94
N VAL A 67 -6.02 0.61 10.72
CA VAL A 67 -7.13 1.03 11.58
C VAL A 67 -8.30 0.06 11.48
N ASN A 68 -8.64 -0.40 10.28
CA ASN A 68 -9.73 -1.35 10.10
C ASN A 68 -9.45 -2.70 10.76
N CYS A 69 -8.21 -3.19 10.73
CA CYS A 69 -7.84 -4.44 11.39
C CYS A 69 -7.85 -4.30 12.93
N ASP A 70 -7.37 -3.17 13.45
CA ASP A 70 -7.43 -2.84 14.88
C ASP A 70 -8.90 -2.78 15.35
N ALA A 71 -9.76 -2.10 14.59
CA ALA A 71 -11.20 -2.01 14.86
C ALA A 71 -11.89 -3.38 14.80
N GLN A 72 -11.58 -4.21 13.79
CA GLN A 72 -12.13 -5.57 13.70
C GLN A 72 -11.73 -6.42 14.91
N GLN A 73 -10.46 -6.38 15.32
CA GLN A 73 -10.00 -7.13 16.49
C GLN A 73 -10.64 -6.60 17.79
N ALA A 74 -10.75 -5.28 17.95
CA ALA A 74 -11.35 -4.67 19.15
C ALA A 74 -12.85 -4.99 19.29
N ASN A 75 -13.56 -5.14 18.17
CA ASN A 75 -15.00 -5.43 18.16
C ASN A 75 -15.32 -6.94 18.17
N ASP A 76 -14.33 -7.81 18.06
CA ASP A 76 -14.55 -9.26 18.06
C ASP A 76 -14.71 -9.83 19.48
N THR A 77 -15.96 -10.05 19.87
CA THR A 77 -16.31 -10.63 21.18
C THR A 77 -15.95 -12.11 21.32
N SER A 78 -15.69 -12.82 20.22
CA SER A 78 -15.27 -14.23 20.24
C SER A 78 -13.78 -14.39 20.52
N GLY A 79 -12.98 -13.35 20.26
CA GLY A 79 -11.52 -13.37 20.38
C GLY A 79 -10.82 -14.21 19.32
N GLU A 80 -11.49 -14.57 18.22
CA GLU A 80 -10.93 -15.37 17.13
C GLU A 80 -10.11 -14.55 16.13
N SER A 81 -10.38 -13.25 16.06
CA SER A 81 -9.73 -12.30 15.16
C SER A 81 -8.33 -11.93 15.63
N ARG A 82 -7.36 -12.03 14.72
CA ARG A 82 -5.98 -11.59 14.95
C ARG A 82 -5.56 -10.59 13.89
N HIS A 83 -5.19 -9.39 14.31
CA HIS A 83 -4.58 -8.36 13.48
C HIS A 83 -3.14 -8.77 13.18
N ILE A 84 -2.86 -9.02 11.91
CA ILE A 84 -1.54 -9.37 11.41
C ILE A 84 -1.03 -8.25 10.50
N THR A 85 0.20 -7.81 10.74
CA THR A 85 0.92 -6.86 9.89
C THR A 85 2.00 -7.58 9.11
N GLY A 86 2.25 -7.08 7.90
CA GLY A 86 3.19 -7.67 6.96
C GLY A 86 3.12 -6.92 5.65
N TRP A 87 3.31 -7.65 4.56
CA TRP A 87 3.59 -7.03 3.27
C TRP A 87 2.71 -7.61 2.16
N ILE A 88 2.00 -6.76 1.43
CA ILE A 88 1.37 -7.15 0.16
C ILE A 88 2.42 -7.07 -0.95
N ILE A 89 2.43 -8.08 -1.82
CA ILE A 89 3.26 -8.08 -3.02
C ILE A 89 2.57 -7.23 -4.08
N TYR A 90 3.17 -6.10 -4.44
CA TYR A 90 2.66 -5.18 -5.46
C TYR A 90 3.71 -5.02 -6.56
N GLY A 91 3.59 -5.86 -7.58
CA GLY A 91 4.57 -5.96 -8.66
C GLY A 91 5.94 -6.37 -8.11
N SER A 92 6.96 -5.50 -8.19
CA SER A 92 8.28 -5.77 -7.60
C SER A 92 8.43 -5.39 -6.15
N ASP A 93 7.54 -4.53 -5.64
CA ASP A 93 7.69 -3.92 -4.33
C ASP A 93 6.77 -4.60 -3.32
N LEU A 94 7.08 -4.33 -2.06
CA LEU A 94 6.29 -4.80 -0.93
C LEU A 94 5.67 -3.59 -0.24
N ILE A 95 4.33 -3.53 -0.17
CA ILE A 95 3.64 -2.44 0.53
C ILE A 95 3.26 -2.93 1.93
N LEU A 96 3.55 -2.12 2.94
CA LEU A 96 3.14 -2.42 4.31
C LEU A 96 1.62 -2.50 4.37
N HIS A 97 1.11 -3.60 4.92
CA HIS A 97 -0.33 -3.88 4.92
C HIS A 97 -0.74 -4.63 6.19
N SER A 98 -2.02 -4.50 6.54
CA SER A 98 -2.63 -5.28 7.62
C SER A 98 -3.84 -6.05 7.14
N VAL A 99 -3.96 -7.25 7.70
CA VAL A 99 -5.03 -8.21 7.46
C VAL A 99 -5.49 -8.78 8.78
N VAL A 100 -6.67 -9.38 8.80
CA VAL A 100 -7.18 -10.12 9.95
C VAL A 100 -7.17 -11.60 9.62
N GLN A 101 -6.62 -12.40 10.53
CA GLN A 101 -6.79 -13.84 10.53
C GLN A 101 -7.97 -14.21 11.43
N ILE A 102 -8.98 -14.88 10.88
CA ILE A 102 -10.12 -15.44 11.64
C ILE A 102 -10.16 -16.94 11.38
N GLY A 103 -9.88 -17.73 12.40
CA GLY A 103 -9.67 -19.18 12.24
C GLY A 103 -8.58 -19.49 11.20
N ARG A 104 -8.97 -20.09 10.07
CA ARG A 104 -8.05 -20.40 8.95
C ARG A 104 -8.10 -19.39 7.81
N GLN A 105 -8.97 -18.40 7.87
CA GLN A 105 -9.17 -17.42 6.81
C GLN A 105 -8.28 -16.20 7.04
N TRP A 106 -7.78 -15.64 5.94
CA TRP A 106 -7.03 -14.39 5.90
C TRP A 106 -7.84 -13.36 5.13
N LEU A 107 -8.21 -12.27 5.78
CA LEU A 107 -9.14 -11.28 5.26
C LEU A 107 -8.53 -9.88 5.26
N CYS A 108 -8.67 -9.17 4.15
CA CYS A 108 -8.36 -7.75 4.08
C CYS A 108 -9.62 -6.95 4.42
N MET A 109 -9.62 -6.26 5.55
CA MET A 109 -10.76 -5.48 6.04
C MET A 109 -10.82 -4.06 5.43
N THR A 110 -10.21 -3.85 4.26
CA THR A 110 -10.04 -2.50 3.68
C THR A 110 -10.82 -2.36 2.38
N PRO A 111 -11.90 -1.54 2.36
CA PRO A 111 -12.61 -1.28 1.13
C PRO A 111 -11.70 -0.53 0.15
N GLN A 112 -11.71 -1.01 -1.10
CA GLN A 112 -10.96 -0.42 -2.20
C GLN A 112 -11.96 0.28 -3.12
N ILE A 113 -11.74 1.57 -3.40
CA ILE A 113 -12.66 2.37 -4.24
C ILE A 113 -12.36 2.15 -5.72
N VAL A 114 -11.16 1.68 -6.05
CA VAL A 114 -10.80 1.24 -7.39
C VAL A 114 -10.92 -0.29 -7.49
N PRO A 115 -11.37 -0.84 -8.62
CA PRO A 115 -11.40 -2.29 -8.82
C PRO A 115 -10.01 -2.90 -8.61
N VAL A 116 -9.95 -3.93 -7.79
CA VAL A 116 -8.73 -4.70 -7.51
C VAL A 116 -9.06 -6.18 -7.49
N SER A 117 -8.03 -7.03 -7.60
CA SER A 117 -8.20 -8.48 -7.47
C SER A 117 -8.91 -8.85 -6.15
N PRO A 118 -9.87 -9.79 -6.17
CA PRO A 118 -10.56 -10.25 -4.95
C PRO A 118 -9.62 -11.03 -4.00
N GLN A 119 -8.44 -11.44 -4.48
CA GLN A 119 -7.42 -12.10 -3.66
C GLN A 119 -6.02 -11.56 -3.97
N PHE A 120 -5.10 -11.67 -3.02
CA PHE A 120 -3.70 -11.29 -3.21
C PHE A 120 -2.75 -12.10 -2.33
N GLU A 121 -1.48 -12.17 -2.74
CA GLU A 121 -0.40 -12.72 -1.92
C GLU A 121 0.03 -11.73 -0.84
N PHE A 122 0.18 -12.23 0.38
CA PHE A 122 0.62 -11.49 1.54
C PHE A 122 1.72 -12.25 2.28
N ILE A 123 2.69 -11.52 2.81
CA ILE A 123 3.79 -12.05 3.61
C ILE A 123 3.60 -11.54 5.04
N PRO A 124 3.08 -12.35 5.97
CA PRO A 124 3.06 -12.00 7.38
C PRO A 124 4.47 -11.76 7.89
N ASP A 125 4.70 -10.64 8.58
CA ASP A 125 6.02 -10.32 9.14
C ASP A 125 5.93 -10.25 10.67
N PRO A 126 6.30 -11.35 11.37
CA PRO A 126 6.21 -11.40 12.82
C PRO A 126 7.25 -10.51 13.53
N MET A 127 8.20 -9.93 12.80
CA MET A 127 9.20 -9.02 13.35
C MET A 127 8.70 -7.57 13.41
N ILE A 128 7.52 -7.29 12.84
CA ILE A 128 6.90 -5.97 12.94
C ILE A 128 6.17 -5.84 14.28
N GLU A 129 6.54 -4.80 15.02
CA GLU A 129 5.91 -4.40 16.26
C GLU A 129 5.31 -3.00 16.12
N TRP A 130 4.11 -2.78 16.67
CA TRP A 130 3.50 -1.46 16.72
C TRP A 130 3.85 -0.81 18.04
N ARG A 131 4.46 0.37 17.98
CA ARG A 131 4.78 1.17 19.17
C ARG A 131 3.89 2.40 19.18
N GLU A 132 3.35 2.74 20.34
CA GLU A 132 2.62 4.00 20.52
C GLU A 132 3.55 5.17 20.28
N ASN A 133 3.03 6.22 19.65
CA ASN A 133 3.77 7.46 19.47
C ASN A 133 3.86 8.21 20.82
N ASP A 134 4.93 8.98 21.01
CA ASP A 134 5.20 9.70 22.28
C ASP A 134 4.08 10.69 22.66
N ASP A 135 3.32 11.18 21.69
CA ASP A 135 2.18 12.09 21.87
C ASP A 135 0.85 11.35 22.17
N GLY A 136 0.88 10.01 22.25
CA GLY A 136 -0.29 9.16 22.42
C GLY A 136 -1.20 9.10 21.19
N ASN A 137 -0.86 9.78 20.09
CA ASN A 137 -1.67 9.81 18.89
C ASN A 137 -1.16 8.81 17.86
N GLY A 138 -1.75 7.63 17.89
CA GLY A 138 -1.50 6.57 16.91
C GLY A 138 -0.29 5.71 17.25
N LYS A 139 0.06 4.85 16.30
CA LYS A 139 1.12 3.86 16.44
C LYS A 139 2.00 3.90 15.20
N THR A 140 3.29 3.68 15.39
CA THR A 140 4.27 3.54 14.31
C THR A 140 4.76 2.08 14.26
N PRO A 141 4.82 1.46 13.08
CA PRO A 141 5.37 0.13 12.93
C PRO A 141 6.90 0.19 12.98
N TYR A 142 7.51 -0.71 13.74
CA TYR A 142 8.94 -0.90 13.82
C TYR A 142 9.27 -2.34 13.46
N ARG A 143 10.40 -2.54 12.79
CA ARG A 143 10.95 -3.86 12.52
C ARG A 143 12.40 -3.87 12.98
N LEU A 144 12.72 -4.76 13.93
CA LEU A 144 14.06 -4.87 14.52
C LEU A 144 14.60 -3.51 15.01
N GLY A 145 13.74 -2.69 15.64
CA GLY A 145 14.12 -1.39 16.20
C GLY A 145 14.13 -0.22 15.21
N VAL A 146 13.92 -0.43 13.91
CA VAL A 146 13.87 0.63 12.90
C VAL A 146 12.43 0.90 12.50
N ALA A 147 12.04 2.18 12.43
CA ALA A 147 10.71 2.57 11.96
C ALA A 147 10.52 2.05 10.53
N SER A 148 9.48 1.25 10.33
CA SER A 148 9.24 0.60 9.05
C SER A 148 8.63 1.59 8.06
N PRO A 149 9.16 1.69 6.83
CA PRO A 149 8.54 2.46 5.78
C PRO A 149 7.22 1.80 5.36
N SER A 150 6.39 2.56 4.65
CA SER A 150 5.16 2.04 4.05
C SER A 150 5.43 1.14 2.83
N VAL A 151 6.66 1.10 2.32
CA VAL A 151 7.07 0.27 1.18
C VAL A 151 8.51 -0.19 1.31
N LEU A 152 8.81 -1.40 0.83
CA LEU A 152 10.16 -1.87 0.52
C LEU A 152 10.30 -2.02 -0.98
N ARG A 153 11.21 -1.26 -1.58
CA ARG A 153 11.33 -1.16 -3.05
C ARG A 153 12.43 -2.07 -3.55
N ARG A 154 12.14 -2.80 -4.63
CA ARG A 154 13.17 -3.58 -5.33
C ARG A 154 14.10 -2.71 -6.16
N TYR A 155 13.55 -1.62 -6.72
CA TYR A 155 14.26 -0.72 -7.62
C TYR A 155 14.10 0.74 -7.16
N PRO A 156 14.68 1.12 -6.00
CA PRO A 156 14.46 2.44 -5.40
C PRO A 156 14.82 3.61 -6.33
N GLU A 157 15.90 3.48 -7.12
CA GLU A 157 16.32 4.49 -8.10
C GLU A 157 15.27 4.75 -9.18
N ASP A 158 14.49 3.73 -9.56
CA ASP A 158 13.43 3.90 -10.54
C ASP A 158 12.25 4.72 -10.00
N HIS A 159 11.93 4.59 -8.70
CA HIS A 159 10.93 5.44 -8.05
C HIS A 159 11.39 6.88 -7.92
N ILE A 160 12.67 7.09 -7.59
CA ILE A 160 13.27 8.43 -7.52
C ILE A 160 13.22 9.10 -8.90
N ARG A 161 13.66 8.39 -9.95
CA ARG A 161 13.56 8.85 -11.35
C ARG A 161 12.12 9.16 -11.76
N ALA A 162 11.16 8.34 -11.36
CA ALA A 162 9.75 8.58 -11.64
C ALA A 162 9.23 9.85 -10.93
N LEU A 163 9.62 10.10 -9.68
CA LEU A 163 9.26 11.34 -8.97
C LEU A 163 9.89 12.57 -9.62
N ASP A 164 11.16 12.52 -10.00
CA ASP A 164 11.82 13.65 -10.65
C ASP A 164 11.11 13.99 -11.96
N ARG A 165 10.80 12.98 -12.77
CA ARG A 165 10.04 13.19 -14.01
C ARG A 165 8.62 13.68 -13.76
N PHE A 166 7.95 13.21 -12.71
CA PHE A 166 6.63 13.72 -12.32
C PHE A 166 6.69 15.21 -12.00
N ARG A 167 7.68 15.63 -11.21
CA ARG A 167 7.89 17.03 -10.81
C ARG A 167 8.19 17.92 -12.00
N GLU A 168 8.99 17.46 -12.96
CA GLU A 168 9.22 18.19 -14.21
C GLU A 168 7.91 18.44 -14.98
N LEU A 169 7.07 17.41 -15.13
CA LEU A 169 5.80 17.50 -15.85
C LEU A 169 4.83 18.47 -15.19
N VAL A 170 4.68 18.37 -13.86
CA VAL A 170 3.83 19.27 -13.08
C VAL A 170 4.39 20.70 -13.09
N GLY A 171 5.71 20.87 -12.96
CA GLY A 171 6.38 22.18 -13.09
C GLY A 171 6.23 22.82 -14.47
N GLY A 172 6.03 21.99 -15.51
CA GLY A 172 5.69 22.42 -16.86
C GLY A 172 4.21 22.80 -17.09
N GLY A 173 3.38 22.74 -16.04
CA GLY A 173 1.97 23.18 -16.08
C GLY A 173 0.93 22.07 -16.26
N LEU A 174 1.33 20.79 -16.27
CA LEU A 174 0.39 19.68 -16.33
C LEU A 174 -0.24 19.43 -14.95
N SER A 175 -1.50 18.96 -14.96
CA SER A 175 -2.10 18.44 -13.74
C SER A 175 -1.43 17.15 -13.29
N ALA A 176 -1.51 16.83 -11.99
CA ALA A 176 -1.00 15.57 -11.44
C ALA A 176 -1.58 14.32 -12.14
N PHE A 177 -2.83 14.38 -12.59
CA PHE A 177 -3.45 13.30 -13.34
C PHE A 177 -2.78 13.12 -14.71
N GLU A 178 -2.63 14.19 -15.49
CA GLU A 178 -1.99 14.15 -16.81
C GLU A 178 -0.51 13.75 -16.72
N ALA A 179 0.21 14.28 -15.72
CA ALA A 179 1.60 13.92 -15.48
C ALA A 179 1.75 12.42 -15.18
N ARG A 180 0.83 11.84 -14.38
CA ARG A 180 0.80 10.39 -14.11
C ARG A 180 0.53 9.58 -15.36
N GLU A 181 -0.44 9.98 -16.19
CA GLU A 181 -0.73 9.26 -17.44
C GLU A 181 0.47 9.30 -18.39
N ILE A 182 1.15 10.45 -18.51
CA ILE A 182 2.37 10.57 -19.32
C ILE A 182 3.51 9.71 -18.77
N LEU A 183 3.72 9.66 -17.44
CA LEU A 183 4.69 8.73 -16.84
C LEU A 183 4.37 7.28 -17.16
N ALA A 184 3.11 6.89 -17.04
CA ALA A 184 2.66 5.53 -17.35
C ALA A 184 2.83 5.17 -18.83
N VAL A 185 2.86 6.14 -19.74
CA VAL A 185 3.16 5.93 -21.16
C VAL A 185 4.66 5.92 -21.43
N THR A 186 5.41 6.87 -20.86
CA THR A 186 6.83 7.11 -21.18
C THR A 186 7.78 6.17 -20.46
N LEU A 187 7.54 5.92 -19.18
CA LEU A 187 8.33 4.99 -18.36
C LEU A 187 7.58 3.68 -18.12
N GLY A 188 6.26 3.65 -18.32
CA GLY A 188 5.46 2.50 -17.92
C GLY A 188 5.77 1.20 -18.66
N ALA A 189 6.30 1.18 -19.89
CA ALA A 189 6.73 -0.09 -20.48
C ALA A 189 7.95 -0.68 -19.74
N GLU A 190 8.93 0.15 -19.40
CA GLU A 190 10.12 -0.23 -18.64
C GLU A 190 9.76 -0.59 -17.19
N LEU A 191 8.95 0.25 -16.56
CA LEU A 191 8.52 0.10 -15.16
C LEU A 191 7.51 -1.04 -14.99
N LYS A 192 6.60 -1.30 -15.94
CA LYS A 192 5.73 -2.50 -15.93
C LYS A 192 6.53 -3.77 -16.09
N ALA A 193 7.54 -3.79 -16.96
CA ALA A 193 8.43 -4.94 -17.09
C ALA A 193 9.15 -5.27 -15.76
N LYS A 194 9.36 -4.25 -14.92
CA LYS A 194 9.91 -4.38 -13.57
C LYS A 194 8.86 -4.53 -12.47
N GLY A 195 7.56 -4.37 -12.75
CA GLY A 195 6.49 -4.43 -11.73
C GLY A 195 6.36 -3.18 -10.85
N ILE A 196 6.79 -2.01 -11.33
CA ILE A 196 6.79 -0.75 -10.57
C ILE A 196 5.51 0.08 -10.85
N LEU A 197 4.90 -0.11 -12.02
CA LEU A 197 3.66 0.57 -12.49
C LEU A 197 2.61 -0.44 -12.98
#